data_AF-A0A090QWY1-F1
#
_entry.id   AF-A0A090QWY1-F1
#
_cell.length_a   1.000
_cell.length_b   1.000
_cell.length_c   1.000
_cell.angle_alpha   90.00
_cell.angle_beta   90.00
_cell.angle_gamma   90.00
#
_symmetry.space_group_name_H-M   'P 1'
#
loop_
_entity.id
_entity.type
_entity.pdbx_description
1 polymer ?
#
loop_
_entity_poly.entity_id
_entity_poly.type
_entity_poly.pdbx_seq_one_letter_code
_entity_poly.pdbx_strand_id
1 'polypeptide(L)'
;MMLPSLLISKEALRVKITIVGAGAIGLLWGTHLSQHHSVHFWTRDNASSLNITVQPLPSQPDTPPSVPCTFDFVANHTAWVEQADCVLVTVKAFQVLEALQAIQPYLAEKHR
;
A
#
# COMPACT_ATOMS: atom_id res chain seq x y z
N MET A 1 -2.71 13.43 41.60
CA MET A 1 -3.59 12.51 40.87
C MET A 1 -3.87 13.13 39.50
N MET A 2 -3.09 12.77 38.48
CA MET A 2 -3.29 13.19 37.09
C MET A 2 -3.72 11.96 36.29
N LEU A 3 -4.78 12.09 35.48
CA LEU A 3 -5.26 11.03 34.61
C LEU A 3 -4.26 10.75 33.48
N PRO A 4 -4.00 9.48 33.10
CA PRO A 4 -3.26 9.14 31.90
C PRO A 4 -4.24 9.06 30.71
N SER A 5 -4.69 10.21 30.20
CA SER A 5 -5.61 10.25 29.03
C SER A 5 -4.92 10.63 27.71
N LEU A 6 -3.60 10.82 27.71
CA LEU A 6 -2.87 11.31 26.52
C LEU A 6 -1.85 10.32 25.92
N LEU A 7 -1.80 9.07 26.39
CA LEU A 7 -0.90 8.04 25.84
C LEU A 7 -1.58 7.08 24.85
N ILE A 8 -2.90 7.19 24.66
CA ILE A 8 -3.65 6.33 23.70
C ILE A 8 -3.62 6.92 22.26
N SER A 9 -3.10 8.14 22.06
CA SER A 9 -3.25 8.86 20.77
C SER A 9 -2.19 8.57 19.69
N LYS A 10 -1.24 7.64 19.90
CA LYS A 10 -0.13 7.42 18.93
C LYS A 10 0.16 5.98 18.50
N GLU A 11 -0.56 4.98 19.01
CA GLU A 11 -0.75 3.75 18.24
C GLU A 11 -1.95 3.98 17.33
N ALA A 12 -1.78 4.76 16.26
CA ALA A 12 -2.66 4.59 15.13
C ALA A 12 -2.52 3.13 14.73
N LEU A 13 -3.61 2.35 14.88
CA LEU A 13 -3.63 0.93 14.54
C LEU A 13 -2.99 0.77 13.15
N ARG A 14 -1.81 0.15 13.10
CA ARG A 14 -1.09 -0.06 11.85
C ARG A 14 -1.88 -1.05 11.01
N VAL A 15 -2.65 -0.52 10.07
CA VAL A 15 -3.50 -1.26 9.13
C VAL A 15 -2.64 -2.08 8.15
N LYS A 16 -3.11 -3.28 7.80
CA LYS A 16 -2.59 -4.07 6.67
C LYS A 16 -3.33 -3.70 5.39
N ILE A 17 -2.62 -3.12 4.42
CA ILE A 17 -3.19 -2.63 3.17
C ILE A 17 -2.60 -3.41 2.00
N THR A 18 -3.45 -4.03 1.19
CA THR A 18 -3.07 -4.59 -0.11
C THR A 18 -3.43 -3.61 -1.22
N ILE A 19 -2.45 -3.22 -2.04
CA ILE A 19 -2.65 -2.38 -3.22
C ILE A 19 -2.61 -3.25 -4.47
N VAL A 20 -3.71 -3.29 -5.21
CA VAL A 20 -3.86 -4.07 -6.43
C VAL A 20 -3.54 -3.18 -7.62
N GLY A 21 -2.36 -3.40 -8.22
CA GLY A 21 -1.84 -2.66 -9.35
C GLY A 21 -0.67 -1.73 -8.98
N ALA A 22 0.52 -2.07 -9.47
CA ALA A 22 1.75 -1.27 -9.30
C ALA A 22 1.95 -0.18 -10.39
N GLY A 23 0.86 0.44 -10.84
CA GLY A 23 0.91 1.61 -11.72
C GLY A 23 1.13 2.91 -10.93
N ALA A 24 1.29 4.04 -11.61
CA ALA A 24 1.60 5.33 -10.98
C ALA A 24 0.75 5.67 -9.74
N ILE A 25 -0.57 5.46 -9.80
CA ILE A 25 -1.49 5.70 -8.68
C ILE A 25 -1.24 4.74 -7.51
N GLY A 26 -1.06 3.44 -7.80
CA GLY A 26 -0.76 2.44 -6.78
C GLY A 26 0.59 2.69 -6.11
N LEU A 27 1.62 3.07 -6.88
CA LEU A 27 2.93 3.41 -6.34
C LEU A 27 2.90 4.66 -5.48
N LEU A 28 2.15 5.68 -5.90
CA LEU A 28 1.95 6.90 -5.10
C LEU A 28 1.32 6.56 -3.74
N TRP A 29 0.23 5.80 -3.74
CA TRP A 29 -0.40 5.37 -2.48
C TRP A 29 0.50 4.46 -1.66
N GLY A 30 1.16 3.47 -2.27
CA GLY A 30 1.98 2.52 -1.54
C GLY A 30 3.18 3.15 -0.85
N THR A 31 3.85 4.08 -1.54
CA THR A 31 5.02 4.78 -0.99
C THR A 31 4.66 5.81 0.08
N HIS A 32 3.47 6.41 0.00
CA HIS A 32 2.97 7.30 1.04
C HIS A 32 2.46 6.53 2.26
N LEU A 33 1.60 5.53 2.04
CA LEU A 33 0.97 4.75 3.11
C LEU A 33 1.98 3.88 3.88
N SER A 34 3.05 3.42 3.25
CA SER A 34 4.07 2.58 3.91
C SER A 34 4.83 3.28 5.03
N GLN A 35 4.78 4.61 5.08
CA GLN A 35 5.39 5.40 6.16
C GLN A 35 4.70 5.13 7.51
N HIS A 36 3.45 4.67 7.50
CA HIS A 36 2.63 4.48 8.69
C HIS A 36 1.91 3.12 8.75
N HIS A 37 1.69 2.47 7.61
CA HIS A 37 0.93 1.23 7.46
C HIS A 37 1.78 0.09 6.90
N SER A 38 1.32 -1.15 7.08
CA SER A 38 1.94 -2.30 6.42
C SER A 38 1.35 -2.44 5.02
N VAL A 39 2.17 -2.22 3.98
CA VAL A 39 1.74 -2.23 2.58
C VAL A 39 2.27 -3.45 1.85
N HIS A 40 1.37 -4.11 1.11
CA HIS A 40 1.64 -5.22 0.20
C HIS A 40 1.09 -4.89 -1.18
N PHE A 41 1.74 -5.34 -2.24
CA PHE A 41 1.27 -5.18 -3.62
C PHE A 41 0.73 -6.47 -4.21
N TRP A 42 -0.33 -6.36 -5.00
CA TRP A 42 -0.75 -7.39 -5.93
C TRP A 42 -0.53 -6.89 -7.36
N THR A 43 0.27 -7.61 -8.14
CA THR A 43 0.68 -7.24 -9.49
C THR A 43 0.44 -8.39 -10.46
N ARG A 44 0.42 -8.09 -11.76
CA ARG A 44 0.14 -9.10 -12.79
C ARG A 44 1.33 -10.05 -13.04
N ASP A 45 2.54 -9.58 -12.83
CA ASP A 45 3.80 -10.27 -13.16
C ASP A 45 4.19 -11.38 -12.16
N ASN A 46 3.35 -11.70 -11.17
CA ASN A 46 3.57 -12.72 -10.15
C ASN A 46 4.90 -12.60 -9.39
N ALA A 47 5.58 -11.45 -9.46
CA ALA A 47 6.80 -11.20 -8.70
C ALA A 47 6.49 -11.20 -7.20
N SER A 48 7.36 -11.82 -6.39
CA SER A 48 7.19 -11.87 -4.92
C SER A 48 7.60 -10.58 -4.22
N SER A 49 8.24 -9.66 -4.95
CA SER A 49 8.70 -8.37 -4.44
C SER A 49 8.70 -7.31 -5.53
N LEU A 50 8.69 -6.06 -5.10
CA LEU A 50 8.68 -4.89 -5.96
C LEU A 50 9.65 -3.84 -5.37
N ASN A 51 10.73 -3.56 -6.09
CA ASN A 51 11.65 -2.47 -5.77
C ASN A 51 11.26 -1.22 -6.57
N ILE A 52 11.12 -0.09 -5.90
CA ILE A 52 10.66 1.16 -6.50
C ILE A 52 11.56 2.29 -6.07
N THR A 53 11.99 3.12 -7.02
CA THR A 53 12.63 4.39 -6.72
C THR A 53 11.69 5.53 -7.11
N VAL A 54 11.39 6.40 -6.15
CA VAL A 54 10.57 7.60 -6.34
C VAL A 54 11.46 8.82 -6.26
N GLN A 55 11.36 9.70 -7.25
CA GLN A 55 11.97 11.01 -7.25
C GLN A 55 10.96 12.01 -6.68
N PRO A 56 11.18 12.58 -5.48
CA PRO A 56 10.29 13.60 -4.96
C PRO A 56 10.36 14.85 -5.85
N LEU A 57 9.19 15.41 -6.15
CA LEU A 57 9.09 16.70 -6.82
C LEU A 57 9.51 17.81 -5.84
N PRO A 58 10.27 18.81 -6.31
CA PRO A 58 10.61 19.94 -5.47
C PRO A 58 9.34 20.71 -5.10
N SER A 59 9.27 21.13 -3.84
CA SER A 59 8.12 21.86 -3.30
C SER A 59 8.01 23.31 -3.82
N GLN A 60 9.06 23.82 -4.48
CA GLN A 60 9.11 25.11 -5.17
C GLN A 60 9.90 24.95 -6.49
N PRO A 61 9.70 25.83 -7.49
CA PRO A 61 10.38 25.74 -8.78
C PRO A 61 11.92 25.78 -8.70
N ASP A 62 12.46 26.48 -7.69
CA ASP A 62 13.89 26.74 -7.55
C ASP A 62 14.57 25.87 -6.48
N THR A 63 13.86 24.93 -5.86
CA THR A 63 14.48 23.98 -4.93
C THR A 63 15.19 22.88 -5.72
N PRO A 64 16.45 22.54 -5.38
CA PRO A 64 17.12 21.41 -6.00
C PRO A 64 16.32 20.11 -5.79
N PRO A 65 16.35 19.18 -6.75
CA PRO A 65 15.62 17.93 -6.64
C PRO A 65 16.05 17.19 -5.37
N SER A 66 15.06 16.67 -4.64
CA SER A 66 15.32 15.87 -3.44
C SER A 66 16.02 14.56 -3.81
N VAL A 67 16.70 13.94 -2.86
CA VAL A 67 17.32 12.63 -3.09
C VAL A 67 16.23 11.58 -3.41
N PRO A 68 16.43 10.72 -4.41
CA PRO A 68 15.51 9.62 -4.69
C PRO A 68 15.31 8.73 -3.47
N CYS A 69 14.08 8.29 -3.24
CA CYS A 69 13.74 7.34 -2.18
C CYS A 69 13.47 5.97 -2.79
N THR A 70 14.15 4.94 -2.29
CA THR A 70 13.92 3.56 -2.71
C THR A 70 13.07 2.82 -1.68
N PHE A 71 12.13 2.02 -2.16
CA PHE A 71 11.20 1.24 -1.35
C PHE A 71 11.20 -0.21 -1.85
N ASP A 72 11.21 -1.15 -0.91
CA ASP A 72 11.05 -2.57 -1.17
C ASP A 72 9.71 -3.04 -0.60
N PHE A 73 8.86 -3.57 -1.47
CA PHE A 73 7.56 -4.10 -1.11
C PHE A 73 7.51 -5.61 -1.31
N VAL A 74 6.81 -6.30 -0.41
CA VAL A 74 6.35 -7.68 -0.65
C VAL A 74 5.21 -7.61 -1.67
N ALA A 75 5.20 -8.55 -2.62
CA ALA A 75 4.16 -8.63 -3.64
C ALA A 75 3.63 -10.06 -3.82
N ASN A 76 2.39 -10.20 -4.30
CA ASN A 76 1.74 -11.46 -4.72
C ASN A 76 1.71 -12.61 -3.69
N HIS A 77 1.93 -12.33 -2.41
CA HIS A 77 1.71 -13.28 -1.33
C HIS A 77 0.24 -13.28 -0.89
N THR A 78 -0.44 -14.42 -1.06
CA THR A 78 -1.88 -14.57 -0.78
C THR A 78 -2.25 -14.30 0.67
N ALA A 79 -1.40 -14.71 1.62
CA ALA A 79 -1.60 -14.49 3.05
C ALA A 79 -1.76 -13.00 3.43
N TRP A 80 -1.19 -12.09 2.64
CA TRP A 80 -1.36 -10.66 2.85
C TRP A 80 -2.75 -10.19 2.46
N VAL A 81 -3.31 -10.74 1.38
CA VAL A 81 -4.68 -10.45 0.92
C VAL A 81 -5.71 -10.96 1.94
N GLU A 82 -5.50 -12.19 2.45
CA GLU A 82 -6.37 -12.81 3.46
C GLU A 82 -6.42 -12.01 4.77
N GLN A 83 -5.28 -11.44 5.16
CA GLN A 83 -5.14 -10.67 6.39
C GLN A 83 -5.34 -9.16 6.18
N ALA A 84 -5.67 -8.73 4.96
CA ALA A 84 -5.83 -7.32 4.67
C ALA A 84 -7.01 -6.75 5.47
N ASP A 85 -6.78 -5.56 6.03
CA ASP A 85 -7.82 -4.73 6.61
C ASP A 85 -8.46 -3.84 5.54
N CYS A 86 -7.69 -3.53 4.48
CA CYS A 86 -8.13 -2.74 3.34
C CYS A 86 -7.47 -3.24 2.05
N VAL A 87 -8.25 -3.29 0.96
CA VAL A 87 -7.76 -3.56 -0.38
C VAL A 87 -8.04 -2.35 -1.26
N LEU A 88 -6.99 -1.76 -1.85
CA LEU A 88 -7.09 -0.63 -2.76
C LEU A 88 -6.86 -1.11 -4.20
N VAL A 89 -7.87 -1.00 -5.05
CA VAL A 89 -7.76 -1.40 -6.46
C VAL A 89 -7.39 -0.18 -7.31
N THR A 90 -6.15 -0.18 -7.82
CA THR A 90 -5.55 0.94 -8.56
C THR A 90 -5.06 0.55 -9.96
N VAL A 91 -5.62 -0.53 -10.52
CA VAL A 91 -5.41 -0.92 -11.93
C VAL A 91 -6.17 0.00 -12.89
N LYS A 92 -5.88 -0.08 -14.19
CA LYS A 92 -6.68 0.64 -15.21
C LYS A 92 -8.11 0.11 -15.22
N ALA A 93 -9.08 0.96 -15.57
CA ALA A 93 -10.51 0.63 -15.51
C ALA A 93 -10.87 -0.71 -16.21
N PHE A 94 -10.28 -0.98 -17.38
CA PHE A 94 -10.53 -2.21 -18.13
C PHE A 94 -9.89 -3.47 -17.54
N GLN A 95 -9.03 -3.35 -16.52
CA GLN A 95 -8.38 -4.47 -15.83
C GLN A 95 -9.02 -4.80 -14.49
N VAL A 96 -10.00 -4.00 -14.04
CA VAL A 96 -10.59 -4.13 -12.70
C VAL A 96 -11.20 -5.52 -12.49
N LEU A 97 -11.95 -6.04 -13.48
CA LEU A 97 -12.60 -7.34 -13.35
C LEU A 97 -11.57 -8.47 -13.19
N GLU A 98 -10.53 -8.50 -14.03
CA GLU A 98 -9.44 -9.47 -13.97
C GLU A 98 -8.69 -9.39 -12.64
N ALA A 99 -8.41 -8.16 -12.18
CA ALA A 99 -7.71 -7.93 -10.92
C ALA A 99 -8.53 -8.42 -9.70
N LEU A 100 -9.85 -8.17 -9.71
CA LEU A 100 -10.74 -8.65 -8.66
C LEU A 100 -10.83 -10.19 -8.68
N GLN A 101 -10.97 -10.80 -9.86
CA GLN A 101 -10.99 -12.27 -9.98
C GLN A 101 -9.70 -12.90 -9.45
N ALA A 102 -8.54 -12.29 -9.69
CA ALA A 102 -7.25 -12.80 -9.23
C ALA A 102 -7.13 -12.85 -7.70
N ILE A 103 -7.72 -11.89 -6.98
CA ILE A 103 -7.62 -11.79 -5.52
C ILE A 103 -8.83 -12.36 -4.79
N GLN A 104 -9.98 -12.51 -5.46
CA GLN A 104 -11.24 -12.96 -4.87
C GLN A 104 -11.13 -14.25 -4.03
N PRO A 105 -10.36 -15.29 -4.44
CA PRO A 105 -10.21 -16.50 -3.63
C PRO A 105 -9.59 -16.28 -2.24
N TYR A 106 -8.89 -15.16 -2.05
CA TYR A 106 -8.15 -14.84 -0.85
C TYR A 106 -8.82 -13.75 -0.01
N LEU A 107 -9.91 -13.16 -0.49
CA LEU A 107 -10.67 -12.18 0.29
C LEU A 107 -11.46 -12.93 1.36
N ALA A 108 -11.05 -12.76 2.63
CA ALA A 108 -11.76 -13.35 3.74
C ALA A 108 -13.21 -12.81 3.81
N GLU A 109 -14.17 -13.70 3.99
CA GLU A 109 -15.55 -13.32 4.29
C GLU A 109 -15.60 -12.82 5.74
N LYS A 110 -15.33 -11.52 5.95
CA LYS A 110 -15.48 -10.89 7.26
C LYS A 110 -16.98 -10.66 7.51
N HIS A 111 -17.65 -11.65 8.08
CA HIS A 111 -18.97 -11.45 8.70
C HIS A 111 -18.80 -10.37 9.79
N ARG A 112 -19.48 -9.24 9.60
CA ARG A 112 -19.55 -8.15 10.57
C ARG A 112 -20.94 -8.06 11.16
#